data_AF-A0A2N3YFS7-F1
#
_entry.id   AF-A0A2N3YFS7-F1
#
_cell.length_a   1.000
_cell.length_b   1.000
_cell.length_c   1.000
_cell.angle_alpha   90.00
_cell.angle_beta   90.00
_cell.angle_gamma   90.00
#
_symmetry.space_group_name_H-M   'P 1'
#
loop_
_entity.id
_entity.type
_entity.pdbx_description
1 polymer ?
#
loop_
_entity_poly.entity_id
_entity_poly.type
_entity_poly.pdbx_seq_one_letter_code
_entity_poly.pdbx_strand_id
1 'polypeptide(L)'
;MSTLDPLLIRLPTSWPLPVVATLAMVALAALDLLGAVAAKTWAQDGSRWALAAGAAIFVVLFWVYASALQYAELAVVTMGWIVLLQVGIIVVDRVHFGATLPAGKLLAVVVILVAQGYLMLAPDPTPAHARVPDGRPPATAAPAPVASTVSVNPARR
;
A
#
# COMPACT_ATOMS: atom_id res chain seq x y z
N MET A 1 -20.31 8.45 10.18
CA MET A 1 -19.93 9.00 8.86
C MET A 1 -18.91 10.07 9.12
N SER A 2 -17.69 9.90 8.64
CA SER A 2 -16.61 10.88 8.86
C SER A 2 -16.86 12.07 7.95
N THR A 3 -16.59 13.28 8.44
CA THR A 3 -16.79 14.54 7.68
C THR A 3 -16.00 14.62 6.37
N LEU A 4 -15.06 13.72 6.14
CA LEU A 4 -14.24 13.60 4.92
C LEU A 4 -14.81 12.65 3.86
N ASP A 5 -15.89 11.92 4.17
CA ASP A 5 -16.53 10.97 3.25
C ASP A 5 -16.95 11.57 1.90
N PRO A 6 -17.47 12.82 1.78
CA PRO A 6 -17.85 13.37 0.48
C PRO A 6 -16.66 13.84 -0.37
N LEU A 7 -15.46 13.96 0.21
CA LEU A 7 -14.28 14.42 -0.53
C LEU A 7 -13.58 13.30 -1.28
N LEU A 8 -13.63 12.05 -0.83
CA LEU A 8 -12.84 10.98 -1.42
C LEU A 8 -13.56 10.25 -2.56
N ILE A 9 -12.79 9.78 -3.53
CA ILE A 9 -13.34 9.07 -4.69
C ILE A 9 -13.87 7.69 -4.26
N ARG A 10 -15.14 7.42 -4.55
CA ARG A 10 -15.80 6.14 -4.31
C ARG A 10 -15.91 5.35 -5.61
N LEU A 11 -15.42 4.12 -5.61
CA LEU A 11 -15.50 3.20 -6.75
C LEU A 11 -16.61 2.15 -6.52
N PRO A 12 -17.19 1.57 -7.58
CA PRO A 12 -18.20 0.53 -7.44
C PRO A 12 -17.68 -0.66 -6.64
N THR A 13 -18.45 -1.11 -5.64
CA THR A 13 -18.09 -2.27 -4.80
C THR A 13 -18.05 -3.59 -5.56
N SER A 14 -18.60 -3.63 -6.77
CA SER A 14 -18.58 -4.80 -7.65
C SER A 14 -17.23 -5.02 -8.36
N TRP A 15 -16.31 -4.06 -8.30
CA TRP A 15 -15.03 -4.17 -8.99
C TRP A 15 -14.02 -5.01 -8.20
N PRO A 16 -13.26 -5.91 -8.85
CA PRO A 16 -12.18 -6.62 -8.18
C PRO A 16 -11.13 -5.65 -7.63
N LEU A 17 -10.67 -5.88 -6.40
CA LEU A 17 -9.65 -5.05 -5.74
C LEU A 17 -8.38 -4.86 -6.59
N PRO A 18 -7.82 -5.89 -7.27
CA PRO A 18 -6.64 -5.69 -8.11
C PRO A 18 -6.88 -4.74 -9.28
N VAL A 19 -8.10 -4.71 -9.83
CA VAL A 19 -8.46 -3.79 -10.92
C VAL A 19 -8.48 -2.36 -10.42
N VAL A 20 -9.13 -2.12 -9.28
CA VAL A 20 -9.18 -0.80 -8.63
C VAL A 20 -7.77 -0.29 -8.31
N ALA A 21 -6.95 -1.11 -7.67
CA ALA A 21 -5.59 -0.77 -7.30
C ALA A 21 -4.72 -0.44 -8.53
N THR A 22 -4.82 -1.26 -9.58
CA THR A 22 -4.09 -1.06 -10.84
C THR A 22 -4.48 0.25 -11.53
N LEU A 23 -5.79 0.53 -11.63
CA LEU A 23 -6.28 1.79 -12.21
C LEU A 23 -5.82 3.01 -11.42
N ALA A 24 -5.85 2.92 -10.08
CA ALA A 24 -5.33 3.97 -9.22
C ALA A 24 -3.83 4.20 -9.46
N MET A 25 -3.01 3.13 -9.48
CA MET A 25 -1.58 3.23 -9.74
C MET A 25 -1.27 3.87 -11.10
N VAL A 26 -2.02 3.49 -12.15
CA VAL A 26 -1.88 4.09 -13.49
C VAL A 26 -2.24 5.57 -13.48
N ALA A 27 -3.37 5.94 -12.86
CA ALA A 27 -3.80 7.33 -12.76
C ALA A 27 -2.77 8.18 -12.00
N LEU A 28 -2.22 7.64 -10.92
CA LEU A 28 -1.23 8.31 -10.10
C LEU A 28 0.10 8.48 -10.84
N ALA A 29 0.59 7.43 -11.50
CA ALA A 29 1.80 7.52 -12.31
C ALA A 29 1.65 8.53 -13.47
N ALA A 30 0.47 8.60 -14.09
CA ALA A 30 0.20 9.56 -15.16
C ALA A 30 0.17 11.01 -14.62
N LEU A 31 -0.51 11.26 -13.51
CA LEU A 31 -0.53 12.57 -12.86
C LEU A 31 0.88 12.99 -12.43
N ASP A 32 1.64 12.09 -11.83
CA ASP A 32 3.01 12.38 -11.37
C ASP A 32 3.90 12.74 -12.56
N LEU A 33 3.83 11.94 -13.63
CA LEU A 33 4.58 12.19 -14.86
C LEU A 33 4.22 13.55 -15.51
N LEU A 34 2.94 13.90 -15.58
CA LEU A 34 2.49 15.20 -16.09
C LEU A 34 3.00 16.36 -15.22
N GLY A 35 2.94 16.20 -13.89
CA GLY A 35 3.48 17.16 -12.94
C GLY A 35 4.99 17.34 -13.10
N ALA A 36 5.73 16.25 -13.28
CA ALA A 36 7.17 16.26 -13.52
C ALA A 36 7.54 16.94 -14.85
N VAL A 37 6.78 16.68 -15.93
CA VAL A 37 6.95 17.36 -17.23
C VAL A 37 6.74 18.87 -17.05
N ALA A 38 5.64 19.28 -16.43
CA ALA A 38 5.35 20.69 -16.19
C ALA A 38 6.42 21.36 -15.32
N ALA A 39 6.91 20.68 -14.29
CA ALA A 39 8.00 21.16 -13.45
C ALA A 39 9.29 21.35 -14.27
N LYS A 40 9.62 20.41 -15.16
CA LYS A 40 10.79 20.51 -16.03
C LYS A 40 10.66 21.64 -17.05
N THR A 41 9.48 21.80 -17.66
CA THR A 41 9.19 22.93 -18.56
C THR A 41 9.31 24.27 -17.83
N TRP A 42 8.78 24.39 -16.61
CA TRP A 42 8.95 25.60 -15.81
C TRP A 42 10.44 25.87 -15.51
N ALA A 43 11.20 24.84 -15.15
CA ALA A 43 12.63 24.99 -14.86
C ALA A 43 13.46 25.43 -16.08
N GLN A 44 13.05 25.07 -17.30
CA GLN A 44 13.75 25.46 -18.54
C GLN A 44 13.31 26.83 -19.05
N ASP A 45 12.00 27.08 -19.09
CA ASP A 45 11.42 28.21 -19.82
C ASP A 45 10.88 29.32 -18.89
N GLY A 46 10.85 29.09 -17.58
CA GLY A 46 10.28 30.03 -16.61
C GLY A 46 8.75 30.18 -16.72
N SER A 47 8.08 29.29 -17.45
CA SER A 47 6.64 29.37 -17.73
C SER A 47 5.79 29.33 -16.46
N ARG A 48 5.13 30.44 -16.14
CA ARG A 48 4.19 30.55 -15.01
C ARG A 48 2.99 29.62 -15.15
N TRP A 49 2.58 29.34 -16.39
CA TRP A 49 1.52 28.38 -16.66
C TRP A 49 1.95 26.96 -16.31
N ALA A 50 3.18 26.57 -16.69
CA ALA A 50 3.72 25.26 -16.33
C ALA A 50 3.86 25.10 -14.80
N LEU A 51 4.29 26.16 -14.10
CA LEU A 51 4.30 26.19 -12.64
C LEU A 51 2.91 25.97 -12.04
N ALA A 52 1.92 26.75 -12.47
CA ALA A 52 0.56 26.66 -11.94
C ALA A 52 -0.10 25.31 -12.24
N ALA A 53 0.04 24.83 -13.49
CA ALA A 53 -0.48 23.53 -13.90
C ALA A 53 0.18 22.38 -13.14
N GLY A 54 1.51 22.38 -13.01
CA GLY A 54 2.24 21.38 -12.24
C GLY A 54 1.82 21.33 -10.78
N ALA A 55 1.72 22.49 -10.12
CA ALA A 55 1.24 22.57 -8.74
C ALA A 55 -0.19 22.03 -8.59
N ALA A 56 -1.10 22.41 -9.49
CA ALA A 56 -2.47 21.90 -9.48
C ALA A 56 -2.52 20.38 -9.69
N ILE A 57 -1.70 19.84 -10.60
CA ILE A 57 -1.61 18.40 -10.84
C ILE A 57 -1.15 17.66 -9.58
N PHE A 58 -0.15 18.16 -8.83
CA PHE A 58 0.29 17.53 -7.59
C PHE A 58 -0.76 17.57 -6.47
N VAL A 59 -1.59 18.61 -6.41
CA VAL A 59 -2.74 18.65 -5.50
C VAL A 59 -3.76 17.56 -5.87
N VAL A 60 -4.07 17.41 -7.16
CA VAL A 60 -4.97 16.34 -7.64
C VAL A 60 -4.37 14.96 -7.38
N LEU A 61 -3.08 14.78 -7.63
CA LEU A 61 -2.35 13.54 -7.34
C LEU A 61 -2.49 13.16 -5.87
N PHE A 62 -2.25 14.10 -4.96
CA PHE A 62 -2.42 13.86 -3.53
C PHE A 62 -3.84 13.42 -3.19
N TRP A 63 -4.84 14.05 -3.78
CA TRP A 63 -6.24 13.70 -3.59
C TRP A 63 -6.60 12.29 -4.11
N VAL A 64 -6.11 11.93 -5.30
CA VAL A 64 -6.26 10.58 -5.85
C VAL A 64 -5.53 9.55 -4.99
N TYR A 65 -4.34 9.89 -4.48
CA TYR A 65 -3.54 9.01 -3.63
C TYR A 65 -4.26 8.72 -2.32
N ALA A 66 -4.72 9.76 -1.63
CA ALA A 66 -5.54 9.63 -0.42
C ALA A 66 -6.81 8.80 -0.68
N SER A 67 -7.43 8.96 -1.86
CA SER A 67 -8.59 8.17 -2.25
C SER A 67 -8.25 6.70 -2.50
N ALA A 68 -7.10 6.40 -3.11
CA ALA A 68 -6.64 5.03 -3.41
C ALA A 68 -6.33 4.22 -2.15
N LEU A 69 -5.84 4.88 -1.09
CA LEU A 69 -5.54 4.24 0.21
C LEU A 69 -6.79 3.69 0.92
N GLN A 70 -8.00 4.00 0.45
CA GLN A 70 -9.22 3.34 0.93
C GLN A 70 -9.33 1.87 0.48
N TYR A 71 -8.60 1.47 -0.58
CA TYR A 71 -8.75 0.17 -1.24
C TYR A 71 -7.49 -0.69 -1.20
N ALA A 72 -6.33 -0.11 -0.93
CA ALA A 72 -5.06 -0.84 -0.98
C ALA A 72 -4.06 -0.30 0.05
N GLU A 73 -3.15 -1.19 0.46
CA GLU A 73 -2.06 -0.87 1.38
C GLU A 73 -1.16 0.24 0.82
N LEU A 74 -0.65 1.08 1.72
CA LEU A 74 0.20 2.21 1.36
C LEU A 74 1.43 1.75 0.57
N ALA A 75 2.13 0.73 1.06
CA ALA A 75 3.31 0.18 0.39
C ALA A 75 2.99 -0.33 -1.02
N VAL A 76 1.85 -0.99 -1.20
CA VAL A 76 1.42 -1.54 -2.49
C VAL A 76 1.18 -0.43 -3.50
N VAL A 77 0.37 0.58 -3.14
CA VAL A 77 0.06 1.70 -4.03
C VAL A 77 1.30 2.51 -4.39
N THR A 78 2.14 2.82 -3.39
CA THR A 78 3.36 3.61 -3.59
C THR A 78 4.35 2.89 -4.49
N MET A 79 4.69 1.64 -4.19
CA MET A 79 5.64 0.88 -5.01
C MET A 79 5.11 0.63 -6.42
N GLY A 80 3.82 0.31 -6.54
CA GLY A 80 3.17 0.00 -7.81
C GLY A 80 3.22 1.16 -8.81
N TRP A 81 2.87 2.38 -8.40
CA TRP A 81 2.97 3.53 -9.31
C TRP A 81 4.43 3.89 -9.59
N ILE A 82 5.35 3.75 -8.62
CA ILE A 82 6.75 4.20 -8.77
C ILE A 82 7.44 3.43 -9.88
N VAL A 83 7.12 2.14 -10.06
CA VAL A 83 7.60 1.35 -11.20
C VAL A 83 7.15 1.97 -12.53
N LEU A 84 5.86 2.27 -12.67
CA LEU A 84 5.31 2.89 -13.88
C LEU A 84 5.93 4.27 -14.13
N LEU A 85 6.07 5.07 -13.08
CA LEU A 85 6.64 6.41 -13.12
C LEU A 85 8.11 6.38 -13.52
N GLN A 86 8.92 5.46 -12.97
CA GLN A 86 10.33 5.32 -13.34
C GLN A 86 10.48 5.07 -14.85
N VAL A 87 9.68 4.16 -15.40
CA VAL A 87 9.69 3.89 -16.85
C VAL A 87 9.23 5.12 -17.63
N GLY A 88 8.12 5.76 -17.21
CA GLY A 88 7.57 6.95 -17.86
C GLY A 88 8.55 8.12 -17.89
N ILE A 89 9.22 8.41 -16.78
CA ILE A 89 10.22 9.48 -16.68
C ILE A 89 11.37 9.21 -17.63
N ILE A 90 11.91 7.98 -17.67
CA ILE A 90 13.01 7.66 -18.59
C ILE A 90 12.58 7.88 -20.03
N VAL A 91 11.41 7.38 -20.41
CA VAL A 91 10.90 7.57 -21.78
C VAL A 91 10.75 9.05 -22.12
N VAL A 92 10.08 9.82 -21.25
CA VAL A 92 9.87 11.26 -21.48
C VAL A 92 11.18 12.03 -21.50
N ASP A 93 12.09 11.78 -20.56
CA ASP A 93 13.36 12.49 -20.48
C ASP A 93 14.22 12.24 -21.73
N ARG A 94 14.19 11.02 -22.27
CA ARG A 94 14.90 10.67 -23.50
C ARG A 94 14.23 11.18 -24.76
N VAL A 95 12.91 11.03 -24.89
CA VAL A 95 12.17 11.32 -26.13
C VAL A 95 11.80 12.80 -26.24
N HIS A 96 11.34 13.41 -25.14
CA HIS A 96 10.86 14.79 -25.14
C HIS A 96 11.95 15.79 -24.79
N PHE A 97 12.83 15.46 -23.83
CA PHE A 97 13.89 16.36 -23.36
C PHE A 97 15.29 16.04 -23.89
N GLY A 98 15.44 14.99 -24.71
CA GLY A 98 16.69 14.63 -25.37
C GLY A 98 17.80 14.13 -24.45
N ALA A 99 17.48 13.72 -23.22
CA ALA A 99 18.46 13.26 -22.25
C ALA A 99 19.15 11.96 -22.72
N THR A 100 20.46 11.86 -22.46
CA THR A 100 21.21 10.64 -22.70
C THR A 100 21.53 9.94 -21.38
N LEU A 101 21.00 8.71 -21.26
CA LEU A 101 21.32 7.79 -20.17
C LEU A 101 22.39 6.80 -20.65
N PRO A 102 23.60 6.78 -20.04
CA PRO A 102 24.61 5.76 -20.30
C PRO A 102 24.10 4.36 -19.95
N ALA A 103 24.62 3.34 -20.64
CA ALA A 103 24.21 1.95 -20.45
C ALA A 103 24.32 1.47 -18.99
N GLY A 104 25.37 1.89 -18.27
CA GLY A 104 25.54 1.55 -16.85
C GLY A 104 24.42 2.09 -15.95
N LYS A 105 23.88 3.28 -16.25
CA LYS A 105 22.73 3.82 -15.51
C LYS A 105 21.43 3.09 -15.86
N LEU A 106 21.26 2.68 -17.12
CA LEU A 106 20.11 1.88 -17.53
C LEU A 106 20.12 0.50 -16.85
N LEU A 107 21.30 -0.12 -16.74
CA LEU A 107 21.46 -1.36 -15.98
C LEU A 107 21.07 -1.18 -14.50
N ALA A 108 21.50 -0.09 -13.87
CA ALA A 108 21.12 0.22 -12.49
C ALA A 108 19.60 0.37 -12.33
N VAL A 109 18.92 1.04 -13.27
CA VAL A 109 17.45 1.13 -13.31
C VAL A 109 16.83 -0.27 -13.36
N VAL A 110 17.29 -1.14 -14.27
CA VAL A 110 16.76 -2.51 -14.39
C VAL A 110 16.91 -3.27 -13.07
N VAL A 111 18.07 -3.17 -12.42
CA VAL A 111 18.32 -3.80 -11.11
C VAL A 111 17.35 -3.28 -10.05
N ILE A 112 17.11 -1.97 -10.01
CA ILE A 112 16.15 -1.35 -9.07
C ILE A 112 14.72 -1.86 -9.33
N LEU A 113 14.29 -1.94 -10.59
CA LEU A 113 12.97 -2.44 -10.95
C LEU A 113 12.78 -3.90 -10.54
N VAL A 114 13.80 -4.74 -10.76
CA VAL A 114 13.78 -6.15 -10.32
C VAL A 114 13.70 -6.23 -8.79
N ALA A 115 14.49 -5.43 -8.07
CA ALA A 115 14.47 -5.41 -6.61
C ALA A 115 13.12 -4.93 -6.05
N GLN A 116 12.51 -3.91 -6.63
CA GLN A 116 11.16 -3.45 -6.25
C GLN A 116 10.10 -4.52 -6.54
N GLY A 117 10.18 -5.19 -7.69
CA GLY A 117 9.28 -6.31 -8.01
C GLY A 117 9.42 -7.46 -7.01
N TYR A 118 10.64 -7.79 -6.60
CA TYR A 118 10.88 -8.78 -5.55
C TYR A 118 10.24 -8.38 -4.23
N LEU A 119 10.41 -7.12 -3.78
CA LEU A 119 9.80 -6.63 -2.53
C LEU A 119 8.26 -6.68 -2.55
N MET A 120 7.64 -6.56 -3.73
CA MET A 120 6.18 -6.63 -3.89
C MET A 120 5.64 -8.06 -3.94
N LEU A 121 6.43 -9.01 -4.46
CA LEU A 121 6.00 -10.39 -4.71
C LEU A 121 6.53 -11.38 -3.68
N ALA A 122 7.51 -10.97 -2.86
CA ALA A 122 8.04 -11.78 -1.78
C ALA A 122 6.89 -12.15 -0.82
N PRO A 123 6.70 -13.45 -0.52
CA PRO A 123 5.68 -13.88 0.43
C PRO A 123 5.94 -13.24 1.79
N ASP A 124 4.92 -12.64 2.40
CA ASP A 124 5.01 -12.28 3.81
C ASP A 124 5.24 -13.56 4.62
N PRO A 125 6.17 -13.56 5.60
CA PRO A 125 6.32 -14.68 6.50
C PRO A 125 4.95 -14.92 7.14
N THR A 126 4.35 -16.08 6.86
CA THR A 126 3.12 -16.51 7.52
C THR A 126 3.32 -16.24 8.99
N PRO A 127 2.45 -15.45 9.66
CA PRO A 127 2.55 -15.32 11.09
C PRO A 127 2.42 -16.75 11.59
N ALA A 128 3.54 -17.31 12.05
CA ALA A 128 3.52 -18.48 12.88
C ALA A 128 2.57 -18.04 13.98
N HIS A 129 1.31 -18.49 13.91
CA HIS A 129 0.41 -18.38 15.03
C HIS A 129 1.29 -18.75 16.18
N ALA A 130 1.48 -17.80 17.09
CA ALA A 130 2.14 -18.12 18.33
C ALA A 130 1.47 -19.41 18.73
N ARG A 131 2.21 -20.52 18.66
CA ARG A 131 1.94 -21.64 19.54
C ARG A 131 2.06 -20.93 20.86
N VAL A 132 0.94 -20.44 21.36
CA VAL A 132 0.74 -20.23 22.77
C VAL A 132 1.28 -21.55 23.30
N PRO A 133 2.41 -21.56 24.01
CA PRO A 133 2.77 -22.72 24.77
C PRO A 133 1.56 -22.83 25.67
N ASP A 134 0.61 -23.70 25.32
CA ASP A 134 -0.52 -23.99 26.18
C ASP A 134 0.15 -24.47 27.44
N GLY A 135 0.28 -23.58 28.43
CA GLY A 135 0.74 -23.88 29.77
C GLY A 135 -0.27 -24.75 30.49
N ARG A 136 -1.03 -25.56 29.76
CA ARG A 136 -1.83 -26.65 30.27
C ARG A 136 -0.82 -27.75 30.61
N PRO A 137 -0.50 -27.98 31.90
CA PRO A 137 0.21 -29.18 32.27
C PRO A 137 -0.53 -30.40 31.69
N PRO A 138 0.19 -31.48 31.32
CA PRO A 138 -0.43 -32.69 30.82
C PRO A 138 -1.54 -33.08 31.78
N ALA A 139 -2.75 -33.28 31.25
CA ALA A 139 -3.94 -33.55 32.04
C ALA A 139 -3.64 -34.69 33.02
N THR A 140 -3.40 -34.35 34.28
CA THR A 140 -3.36 -35.32 35.36
C THR A 140 -4.76 -35.91 35.39
N ALA A 141 -4.84 -37.22 35.13
CA ALA A 141 -6.08 -37.97 35.16
C ALA A 141 -6.92 -37.56 36.38
N ALA A 142 -8.11 -37.03 36.12
CA ALA A 142 -9.06 -36.67 37.17
C ALA A 142 -9.31 -37.89 38.06
N PRO A 143 -9.18 -37.79 39.39
CA PRO A 143 -9.63 -38.86 40.27
C PRO A 143 -11.15 -38.98 40.17
N ALA A 144 -11.63 -40.22 40.03
CA ALA A 144 -13.04 -40.58 39.98
C ALA A 144 -13.81 -40.04 41.21
N PRO A 145 -15.12 -39.74 41.07
CA PRO A 145 -15.89 -39.16 42.16
C PRO A 145 -16.09 -40.21 43.26
N VAL A 146 -15.62 -39.93 44.48
CA VAL A 146 -16.00 -40.69 45.67
C VAL A 146 -17.28 -40.09 46.22
N ALA A 147 -18.34 -40.90 46.20
CA ALA A 147 -19.64 -40.57 46.77
C ALA A 147 -19.64 -40.62 48.30
N SER A 148 -20.62 -39.92 48.89
CA SER A 148 -21.16 -40.05 50.25
C SER A 148 -20.42 -39.24 51.33
N THR A 149 -21.05 -38.51 52.26
CA THR A 149 -22.36 -38.68 52.91
C THR A 149 -22.90 -37.33 53.42
N VAL A 150 -24.22 -37.12 53.29
CA VAL A 150 -25.00 -36.12 54.03
C VAL A 150 -24.91 -36.42 55.53
N SER A 151 -24.47 -35.46 56.35
CA SER A 151 -24.62 -35.49 57.80
C SER A 151 -25.57 -34.36 58.22
N VAL A 152 -26.75 -34.74 58.68
CA VAL A 152 -27.78 -33.88 59.28
C VAL A 152 -27.24 -33.31 60.59
N ASN A 153 -27.36 -32.01 60.81
CA ASN A 153 -26.98 -31.35 62.06
C ASN A 153 -28.24 -31.04 62.90
N PRO A 154 -28.45 -31.69 64.06
CA PRO A 154 -29.47 -31.29 65.00
C PRO A 154 -28.91 -30.25 65.99
N ALA A 155 -29.74 -29.28 66.35
CA ALA A 155 -29.55 -28.26 67.39
C ALA A 155 -28.87 -26.94 66.98
N ARG A 156 -29.70 -25.98 66.56
CA ARG A 156 -29.61 -24.62 67.09
C ARG A 156 -30.80 -24.40 68.03
N ARG A 157 -30.46 -24.01 69.27
CA ARG A 157 -31.35 -23.53 70.33
C ARG A 157 -31.96 -22.18 69.96
#